data_AF-A0A3D2NMH8-F1
#
_entry.id   AF-A0A3D2NMH8-F1
#
_cell.length_a   1.000
_cell.length_b   1.000
_cell.length_c   1.000
_cell.angle_alpha   90.00
_cell.angle_beta   90.00
_cell.angle_gamma   90.00
#
_symmetry.space_group_name_H-M   'P 1'
#
loop_
_entity.id
_entity.type
_entity.pdbx_description
1 polymer ?
#
loop_
_entity_poly.entity_id
_entity_poly.type
_entity_poly.pdbx_seq_one_letter_code
_entity_poly.pdbx_strand_id
1 'polypeptide(L)' 'MRNLLLLLLCLLPTLTFAGEAKDIADDPVLEHRMMLLAEKVRCLVCQSEPVSNSHSDWSKDV' A
#
# COMPACT_ATOMS: atom_id res chain seq x y z
N MET A 1 3.65 21.76 36.60
CA MET A 1 4.55 20.79 35.95
C MET A 1 3.80 19.75 35.11
N ARG A 2 2.84 18.98 35.65
CA ARG A 2 2.09 17.93 34.92
C ARG A 2 1.34 18.44 33.67
N ASN A 3 0.68 19.59 33.76
CA ASN A 3 -0.11 20.15 32.66
C ASN A 3 0.77 20.66 31.50
N LEU A 4 1.99 21.11 31.79
CA LEU A 4 2.96 21.54 30.78
C LEU A 4 3.46 20.34 29.95
N LEU A 5 3.67 19.20 30.61
CA LEU A 5 4.11 17.96 29.97
C LEU A 5 3.06 17.43 28.98
N LEU A 6 1.77 17.49 29.36
CA LEU A 6 0.66 17.10 28.50
C LEU A 6 0.55 18.00 27.26
N LEU A 7 0.74 19.30 27.44
CA LEU A 7 0.69 20.26 26.33
C LEU A 7 1.86 20.05 25.36
N LEU A 8 3.05 19.76 25.88
CA LEU A 8 4.21 19.39 25.07
C LEU A 8 3.95 18.10 24.28
N LEU A 9 3.32 17.09 24.89
CA LEU A 9 3.00 15.81 24.26
C LEU A 9 2.04 15.96 23.06
N CYS A 10 1.07 16.87 23.16
CA CYS A 10 0.14 17.16 22.07
C CYS A 10 0.77 17.88 20.87
N LEU A 11 1.94 18.51 21.03
CA LEU A 11 2.62 19.22 19.93
C LEU A 11 3.53 18.33 19.07
N LEU A 12 3.93 17.14 19.53
CA LEU A 12 4.81 16.25 18.75
C LEU A 12 4.33 15.92 17.32
N PRO A 13 3.03 15.65 17.03
CA PRO A 13 2.61 15.28 15.68
C PRO A 13 2.68 16.44 14.68
N THR A 14 2.87 17.69 15.12
CA THR A 14 3.03 18.83 14.20
C THR A 14 4.38 18.85 13.47
N LEU A 15 5.34 18.05 13.95
CA LEU A 15 6.68 17.93 13.36
C LEU A 15 6.76 16.85 12.27
N THR A 16 5.71 16.06 12.06
CA THR A 16 5.72 15.00 11.05
C THR A 16 5.22 15.51 9.71
N PHE A 17 6.05 15.40 8.68
CA PHE A 17 5.67 15.65 7.30
C PHE A 17 5.46 14.31 6.59
N ALA A 18 4.22 14.01 6.21
CA ALA A 18 3.91 12.88 5.34
C ALA A 18 4.02 13.37 3.89
N GLY A 19 5.02 12.88 3.15
CA GLY A 19 5.12 13.15 1.72
C GLY A 19 4.01 12.44 0.93
N GLU A 20 3.77 12.90 -0.28
CA GLU A 20 2.85 12.22 -1.21
C GLU A 20 3.50 10.96 -1.78
N ALA A 21 2.68 9.93 -2.06
CA ALA A 21 3.14 8.74 -2.73
C ALA A 21 3.58 9.10 -4.16
N LYS A 22 4.85 8.86 -4.48
CA LYS A 22 5.38 9.11 -5.81
C LYS A 22 4.87 8.01 -6.76
N ASP A 23 4.51 8.41 -7.98
CA ASP A 23 4.21 7.46 -9.04
C ASP A 23 5.48 6.67 -9.42
N ILE A 24 5.31 5.35 -9.58
CA ILE A 24 6.39 4.38 -9.83
C ILE A 24 6.13 3.58 -11.12
N ALA A 25 5.11 3.97 -11.89
CA ALA A 25 4.68 3.22 -13.08
C ALA A 25 5.77 3.03 -14.15
N ASP A 26 6.74 3.94 -14.26
CA ASP A 26 7.76 3.90 -15.30
C ASP A 26 9.01 3.05 -14.95
N ASP A 27 9.05 2.40 -13.77
CA ASP A 27 10.20 1.57 -13.38
C ASP A 27 10.04 0.13 -13.94
N PRO A 28 10.85 -0.27 -14.95
CA PRO A 28 10.72 -1.58 -15.59
C PRO A 28 11.10 -2.74 -14.64
N VAL A 29 11.95 -2.49 -13.65
CA VAL A 29 12.31 -3.51 -12.65
C VAL A 29 11.14 -3.74 -11.70
N LEU A 30 10.46 -2.66 -11.32
CA LEU A 30 9.29 -2.73 -10.46
C LEU A 30 8.11 -3.38 -11.16
N GLU A 31 7.86 -3.04 -12.42
CA GLU A 31 6.82 -3.66 -13.25
C GLU A 31 7.03 -5.17 -13.38
N HIS A 32 8.27 -5.60 -13.67
CA HIS A 32 8.58 -7.03 -13.73
C HIS A 32 8.30 -7.74 -12.39
N ARG A 33 8.64 -7.10 -11.27
CA ARG A 33 8.36 -7.65 -9.94
C ARG A 33 6.87 -7.73 -9.66
N MET A 34 6.09 -6.73 -10.07
CA MET A 34 4.63 -6.73 -9.93
C MET A 34 4.00 -7.86 -10.75
N MET A 35 4.43 -8.07 -11.99
CA MET A 35 3.97 -9.19 -12.82
C MET A 35 4.22 -10.56 -12.15
N LEU A 36 5.40 -10.76 -11.57
CA LEU A 36 5.72 -11.97 -10.82
C LEU A 36 4.86 -12.14 -9.55
N LEU A 37 4.41 -11.04 -8.95
CA LEU A 37 3.55 -11.06 -7.77
C LEU A 37 2.10 -11.40 -8.17
N ALA A 38 1.62 -10.82 -9.27
CA ALA A 38 0.28 -11.06 -9.81
C ALA A 38 0.04 -12.55 -10.17
N GLU A 39 1.08 -13.26 -10.57
CA GLU A 39 0.99 -14.71 -10.83
C GLU A 39 0.90 -15.56 -9.55
N LYS A 40 1.38 -15.02 -8.41
CA LYS A 40 1.45 -15.75 -7.13
C LYS A 40 0.26 -15.45 -6.23
N VAL A 41 -0.24 -14.21 -6.25
CA VAL A 41 -1.40 -13.79 -5.45
C VAL A 41 -2.66 -14.47 -6.00
N ARG A 42 -3.47 -15.01 -5.09
CA ARG A 42 -4.67 -15.78 -5.43
C ARG A 42 -5.93 -14.97 -5.23
N CYS A 43 -6.87 -15.12 -6.15
CA CYS A 43 -8.19 -14.52 -6.03
C CYS A 43 -9.01 -15.26 -4.95
N LEU A 44 -9.47 -14.53 -3.93
CA LEU A 44 -10.25 -15.07 -2.80
C LEU A 44 -11.64 -15.56 -3.23
N VAL A 45 -12.17 -15.02 -4.33
CA VAL A 45 -13.55 -15.28 -4.79
C VAL A 45 -13.63 -16.17 -6.04
N CYS A 46 -12.53 -16.32 -6.79
CA CYS A 46 -12.49 -17.04 -8.07
C CYS A 46 -11.71 -18.37 -7.98
N GLN A 47 -12.11 -19.29 -7.11
CA GLN A 47 -11.54 -20.66 -7.06
C GLN A 47 -9.99 -20.71 -6.94
N SER A 48 -9.35 -19.71 -6.30
CA SER A 48 -7.89 -19.64 -6.12
C SER A 48 -7.08 -19.59 -7.42
N GLU A 49 -7.64 -19.02 -8.49
CA GLU A 49 -6.84 -18.69 -9.68
C GLU A 49 -5.90 -17.50 -9.42
N PRO A 50 -4.83 -17.33 -10.23
CA PRO A 50 -3.94 -16.16 -10.15
C PRO A 50 -4.70 -14.86 -10.35
N VAL A 51 -4.30 -13.79 -9.65
CA VAL A 51 -4.93 -12.46 -9.81
C VAL A 51 -4.67 -11.89 -11.21
N SER A 52 -3.56 -12.25 -11.85
CA SER A 52 -3.24 -11.95 -13.25
C SER A 52 -4.30 -12.45 -14.25
N ASN A 53 -5.08 -13.47 -13.89
CA ASN A 53 -6.06 -14.12 -14.75
C ASN A 53 -7.53 -13.88 -14.34
N SER A 54 -7.76 -13.33 -13.15
CA SER A 54 -9.12 -13.10 -12.62
C SER A 54 -9.62 -11.69 -12.95
N HIS A 55 -10.91 -11.57 -13.28
CA HIS A 55 -11.57 -10.29 -13.56
C HIS A 55 -12.51 -9.81 -12.45
N SER A 56 -12.43 -10.40 -11.27
CA SER A 56 -13.23 -9.97 -10.10
C SER A 56 -12.83 -8.58 -9.60
N ASP A 57 -13.72 -7.93 -8.86
CA ASP A 57 -13.41 -6.63 -8.25
C ASP A 57 -12.28 -6.74 -7.23
N TRP A 58 -12.19 -7.85 -6.49
CA TRP A 58 -11.04 -8.15 -5.64
C TRP A 58 -9.71 -8.13 -6.41
N SER A 59 -9.69 -8.64 -7.65
CA SER A 59 -8.47 -8.66 -8.46
C SER A 59 -8.05 -7.30 -8.99
N LYS A 60 -8.96 -6.33 -9.07
CA LYS A 60 -8.67 -4.97 -9.54
C LYS A 60 -8.19 -4.06 -8.40
N ASP A 61 -8.55 -4.38 -7.17
CA ASP A 61 -8.20 -3.61 -5.97
C ASP A 61 -6.81 -3.96 -5.40
N VAL A 62 -6.23 -5.10 -5.81
CA VAL A 62 -5.04 -5.72 -5.19
C VAL A 62 -3.82 -5.62 -6.09
#